data_AF-A0A3C1FML2-F1
#
_entry.id   AF-A0A3C1FML2-F1
#
_cell.length_a   1.000
_cell.length_b   1.000
_cell.length_c   1.000
_cell.angle_alpha   90.00
_cell.angle_beta   90.00
_cell.angle_gamma   90.00
#
_symmetry.space_group_name_H-M   'P 1'
#
loop_
_entity.id
_entity.type
_entity.pdbx_description
1 polymer ?
#
loop_
_entity_poly.entity_id
_entity_poly.type
_entity_poly.pdbx_seq_one_letter_code
_entity_poly.pdbx_strand_id
1 'polypeptide(L)'
;MQDPLAPFAGEIDALGIAFYAQAAELTPDTDGRITLPAHLRAYANIDTEVLFVGQGSSFSMWNPDTFAEYSAQVRDQAREQFSGLVARQAQQQLADAVPQGPQNG
;
A
#
# COMPACT_ATOMS: atom_id res chain seq x y z
N MET A 1 7.57 28.74 -7.89
CA MET A 1 6.87 27.75 -7.04
C MET A 1 7.97 27.01 -6.32
N GLN A 2 8.04 27.11 -4.99
CA GLN A 2 9.08 26.42 -4.21
C GLN A 2 8.77 24.92 -4.21
N ASP A 3 9.77 24.06 -4.37
CA ASP A 3 9.60 22.61 -4.22
C ASP A 3 9.12 22.30 -2.79
N PRO A 4 7.88 21.79 -2.61
CA PRO A 4 7.33 21.52 -1.29
C PRO A 4 8.07 20.42 -0.52
N LEU A 5 8.90 19.63 -1.22
CA LEU A 5 9.67 18.53 -0.65
C LEU A 5 11.11 18.92 -0.29
N ALA A 6 11.58 20.11 -0.67
CA ALA A 6 12.95 20.57 -0.40
C ALA A 6 13.40 20.45 1.08
N PRO A 7 12.54 20.69 2.10
CA PRO A 7 12.92 20.48 3.49
C PRO A 7 13.21 19.03 3.88
N PHE A 8 12.79 18.06 3.06
CA PHE A 8 12.91 16.61 3.30
C PHE A 8 13.88 15.94 2.32
N ALA A 9 14.74 16.70 1.64
CA ALA A 9 15.62 16.16 0.60
C ALA A 9 16.51 15.02 1.12
N GLY A 10 17.04 15.14 2.35
CA GLY A 10 17.86 14.10 2.96
C GLY A 10 17.08 12.81 3.27
N GLU A 11 15.85 12.94 3.75
CA GLU A 11 14.95 11.82 3.99
C GLU A 11 14.55 11.13 2.68
N ILE A 12 14.31 11.90 1.62
CA ILE A 12 13.99 11.37 0.29
C ILE A 12 15.17 10.60 -0.28
N ASP A 13 16.40 11.12 -0.15
CA ASP A 13 17.61 10.42 -0.58
C ASP A 13 17.80 9.11 0.21
N ALA A 14 17.65 9.16 1.54
CA ALA A 14 17.74 7.97 2.39
C ALA A 14 16.68 6.92 2.02
N LEU A 15 15.45 7.36 1.72
CA LEU A 15 14.37 6.50 1.26
C LEU A 15 14.70 5.86 -0.08
N GLY A 16 15.22 6.65 -1.02
CA GLY A 16 15.66 6.18 -2.33
C GLY A 16 16.72 5.09 -2.21
N ILE A 17 17.72 5.27 -1.34
CA ILE A 17 18.73 4.25 -1.08
C ILE A 17 18.08 3.00 -0.49
N ALA A 18 17.23 3.13 0.53
CA ALA A 18 16.61 1.98 1.20
C ALA A 18 15.78 1.10 0.25
N PHE A 19 15.06 1.71 -0.70
CA PHE A 19 14.22 0.97 -1.65
C PHE A 19 14.96 0.56 -2.91
N TYR A 20 15.67 1.48 -3.57
CA TYR A 20 16.25 1.22 -4.89
C TYR A 20 17.59 0.47 -4.81
N ALA A 21 18.34 0.55 -3.70
CA ALA A 21 19.58 -0.22 -3.58
C ALA A 21 19.35 -1.74 -3.61
N GLN A 22 18.14 -2.18 -3.26
CA GLN A 22 17.74 -3.59 -3.28
C GLN A 22 17.02 -3.99 -4.57
N ALA A 23 16.82 -3.05 -5.51
CA ALA A 23 16.18 -3.36 -6.78
C ALA A 23 17.14 -4.13 -7.70
N ALA A 24 16.61 -5.10 -8.42
CA ALA A 24 17.36 -5.85 -9.42
C ALA A 24 16.65 -5.74 -10.77
N GLU A 25 17.40 -5.43 -11.83
CA GLU A 25 16.90 -5.56 -13.19
C GLU A 25 16.87 -7.05 -13.56
N LEU A 26 15.71 -7.51 -14.02
CA LEU A 26 15.49 -8.91 -14.37
C LEU A 26 15.15 -9.01 -15.85
N THR A 27 16.04 -9.65 -16.63
CA THR A 27 15.82 -9.91 -18.04
C THR A 27 15.32 -11.34 -18.23
N PRO A 28 14.17 -11.56 -18.90
CA PRO A 28 13.74 -12.89 -19.27
C PRO A 28 14.73 -13.57 -20.21
N ASP A 29 14.91 -14.88 -20.07
CA ASP A 29 15.67 -15.67 -21.04
C ASP A 29 14.87 -15.90 -22.34
N THR A 30 15.46 -16.65 -23.28
CA THR A 30 14.83 -16.97 -24.57
C THR A 30 13.51 -17.73 -24.45
N ASP A 31 13.30 -18.44 -23.34
CA ASP A 31 12.08 -19.19 -23.05
C ASP A 31 11.08 -18.35 -22.23
N GLY A 32 11.40 -17.08 -21.98
CA GLY A 32 10.57 -16.15 -21.22
C GLY A 32 10.64 -16.33 -19.70
N ARG A 33 11.62 -17.08 -19.17
CA ARG A 33 11.77 -17.31 -17.74
C ARG A 33 12.59 -16.21 -17.10
N ILE A 34 12.24 -15.87 -15.86
CA ILE A 34 12.99 -14.91 -15.04
C ILE A 34 13.68 -15.68 -13.91
N THR A 35 14.99 -15.49 -13.77
CA THR A 35 15.73 -16.01 -12.61
C THR A 35 15.67 -15.01 -11.47
N LEU A 36 14.97 -15.35 -10.38
CA LEU A 36 14.89 -14.50 -9.20
C LEU A 36 16.18 -14.61 -8.36
N PRO A 37 16.90 -13.50 -8.11
CA PRO A 37 18.10 -13.49 -7.28
C PRO A 37 17.84 -14.04 -5.87
N ALA A 38 18.85 -14.72 -5.30
CA ALA A 38 18.73 -15.38 -4.00
C ALA A 38 18.35 -14.41 -2.86
N HIS A 39 18.83 -13.17 -2.90
CA HIS A 39 18.50 -12.17 -1.88
C HIS A 39 17.02 -11.74 -1.94
N LEU A 40 16.42 -11.63 -3.14
CA LEU A 40 15.00 -11.32 -3.29
C LEU A 40 14.11 -12.49 -2.87
N ARG A 41 14.51 -13.72 -3.20
CA ARG A 41 13.84 -14.94 -2.72
C ARG A 41 13.85 -15.01 -1.19
N ALA A 42 15.01 -14.78 -0.58
CA ALA A 42 15.16 -14.80 0.88
C ALA A 42 14.33 -13.69 1.55
N TYR A 43 14.33 -12.48 0.98
CA TYR A 43 13.54 -11.36 1.46
C TYR A 43 12.04 -11.65 1.43
N ALA A 44 11.53 -12.21 0.33
CA ALA A 44 10.12 -12.52 0.16
C ALA A 44 9.69 -13.87 0.78
N ASN A 45 10.62 -14.61 1.37
CA ASN A 45 10.42 -15.98 1.86
C ASN A 45 9.81 -16.93 0.81
N ILE A 46 10.29 -16.84 -0.43
CA ILE A 46 9.82 -17.67 -1.55
C ILE A 46 10.75 -18.87 -1.73
N ASP A 47 10.18 -20.07 -1.70
CA ASP A 47 10.86 -21.33 -1.94
C ASP A 47 10.45 -21.97 -3.28
N THR A 48 9.36 -22.74 -3.30
CA THR A 48 8.84 -23.49 -4.44
C THR A 48 7.66 -22.82 -5.10
N GLU A 49 6.84 -22.09 -4.33
CA GLU A 49 5.63 -21.47 -4.82
C GLU A 49 5.68 -19.95 -4.70
N VAL A 50 5.13 -19.28 -5.71
CA VAL A 50 5.03 -17.83 -5.77
C VAL A 50 3.62 -17.44 -6.21
N LEU A 51 3.04 -16.48 -5.50
CA LEU A 51 1.79 -15.84 -5.85
C LEU A 51 2.06 -14.49 -6.52
N PHE A 52 1.46 -14.29 -7.70
CA PHE A 52 1.49 -13.00 -8.39
C PHE A 52 0.22 -12.22 -8.11
N VAL A 53 0.38 -10.99 -7.62
CA VAL A 53 -0.74 -10.08 -7.30
C VAL A 53 -0.62 -8.84 -8.18
N GLY A 54 -1.59 -8.62 -9.06
CA GLY A 54 -1.61 -7.47 -9.96
C GLY A 54 -1.96 -6.16 -9.23
N GLN A 55 -1.29 -5.07 -9.61
CA GLN A 55 -1.44 -3.73 -9.07
C GLN A 55 -1.51 -2.70 -10.21
N GLY A 56 -2.43 -2.91 -11.15
CA GLY A 56 -2.58 -2.05 -12.32
C GLY A 56 -1.43 -2.22 -13.31
N SER A 57 -0.46 -1.30 -13.30
CA SER A 57 0.69 -1.31 -14.22
C SER A 57 1.87 -2.16 -13.74
N SER A 58 1.82 -2.66 -12.50
CA SER A 58 2.83 -3.52 -11.91
C SER A 58 2.19 -4.76 -11.27
N PHE A 59 3.03 -5.65 -10.76
CA PHE A 59 2.61 -6.76 -9.91
C PHE A 59 3.58 -6.92 -8.75
N SER A 60 3.15 -7.63 -7.71
CA SER A 60 3.99 -8.07 -6.61
C SER A 60 4.07 -9.59 -6.59
N MET A 61 5.23 -10.10 -6.19
CA MET A 61 5.46 -11.52 -5.94
C MET A 61 5.44 -11.78 -4.45
N TRP A 62 4.75 -12.83 -4.03
CA TRP A 62 4.58 -13.16 -2.62
C TRP A 62 4.77 -14.65 -2.37
N ASN A 63 5.21 -14.97 -1.16
CA ASN A 63 4.91 -16.27 -0.57
C ASN A 63 3.37 -16.38 -0.39
N PRO A 64 2.71 -17.46 -0.85
CA PRO A 64 1.26 -17.61 -0.78
C PRO A 64 0.68 -17.51 0.64
N ASP A 65 1.32 -18.14 1.62
CA ASP A 65 0.85 -18.18 3.01
C ASP A 65 0.96 -16.79 3.65
N THR A 66 2.11 -16.14 3.48
CA THR A 66 2.33 -14.75 3.95
C THR A 66 1.30 -13.80 3.36
N PHE A 67 0.98 -13.94 2.07
CA PHE A 67 -0.04 -13.08 1.45
C PHE A 67 -1.45 -13.39 1.93
N ALA A 68 -1.78 -14.65 2.22
CA ALA A 68 -3.08 -15.01 2.75
C ALA A 68 -3.37 -14.26 4.07
N GLU A 69 -2.40 -14.27 4.98
CA GLU A 69 -2.46 -13.54 6.26
C GLU A 69 -2.56 -12.02 6.04
N TYR A 70 -1.65 -11.45 5.24
CA TYR A 70 -1.64 -10.02 4.92
C TYR A 70 -2.97 -9.57 4.30
N SER A 71 -3.49 -10.32 3.32
CA SER A 71 -4.73 -9.98 2.63
C SER A 71 -5.94 -10.01 3.55
N ALA A 72 -5.98 -10.93 4.52
CA ALA A 72 -7.03 -10.99 5.54
C ALA A 72 -6.99 -9.74 6.43
N GLN A 73 -5.80 -9.40 6.93
CA GLN A 73 -5.59 -8.21 7.74
C GLN A 73 -5.99 -6.93 7.01
N VAL A 74 -5.57 -6.76 5.75
CA VAL A 74 -5.92 -5.59 4.93
C VAL A 74 -7.42 -5.51 4.69
N ARG A 75 -8.09 -6.64 4.42
CA ARG A 75 -9.56 -6.66 4.26
C ARG A 75 -10.28 -6.23 5.54
N ASP A 76 -9.82 -6.69 6.69
CA ASP A 76 -10.43 -6.31 7.98
C ASP A 76 -10.24 -4.83 8.27
N GLN A 77 -9.03 -4.29 8.08
CA GLN A 77 -8.76 -2.86 8.23
C GLN A 77 -9.61 -2.01 7.28
N ALA A 78 -9.72 -2.42 6.00
CA ALA A 78 -10.53 -1.71 5.02
C ALA A 78 -12.02 -1.67 5.44
N ARG A 79 -12.54 -2.78 5.97
CA ARG A 79 -13.91 -2.87 6.50
C ARG A 79 -14.12 -1.91 7.67
N GLU A 80 -13.20 -1.87 8.63
CA GLU A 80 -13.28 -0.98 9.79
C GLU A 80 -13.22 0.49 9.38
N GLN A 81 -12.24 0.86 8.54
CA GLN A 81 -12.08 2.22 8.04
C GLN A 81 -13.32 2.69 7.28
N PHE A 82 -13.85 1.85 6.40
CA PHE A 82 -15.06 2.16 5.65
C PHE A 82 -16.25 2.38 6.59
N SER A 83 -16.44 1.50 7.58
CA SER A 83 -17.51 1.65 8.58
C SER A 83 -17.39 2.96 9.38
N GLY A 84 -16.18 3.33 9.77
CA GLY A 84 -15.89 4.59 10.48
C GLY A 84 -16.18 5.83 9.63
N LEU A 85 -15.86 5.80 8.33
CA LEU A 85 -16.18 6.89 7.40
C LEU A 85 -17.69 7.08 7.27
N VAL A 86 -18.44 5.99 7.09
CA VAL A 86 -19.91 6.03 6.98
C VAL A 86 -20.54 6.59 8.27
N ALA A 87 -20.07 6.15 9.44
CA ALA A 87 -20.57 6.63 10.74
C ALA A 87 -20.31 8.13 10.94
N ARG A 88 -19.10 8.60 10.62
CA ARG A 88 -18.75 10.04 10.69
C ARG A 88 -19.62 10.87 9.74
N GLN A 89 -19.85 10.38 8.53
CA GLN A 89 -20.68 11.08 7.56
C GLN A 89 -22.14 11.18 8.03
N ALA A 90 -22.70 10.11 8.59
CA ALA A 90 -24.06 10.13 9.14
C ALA A 90 -24.20 11.07 10.34
N GLN A 91 -23.20 11.12 11.23
CA GLN A 91 -23.17 12.07 12.35
C GLN A 91 -23.11 13.53 11.89
N GLN A 92 -22.29 13.82 10.88
CA GLN A 92 -22.20 15.15 10.28
C GLN A 92 -23.56 15.57 9.67
N GLN A 93 -24.21 14.67 8.93
CA GLN A 93 -25.53 14.93 8.34
C GLN A 93 -26.61 15.20 9.39
N LEU A 94 -26.61 14.44 10.49
CA LEU A 94 -27.52 14.69 11.60
C LEU A 94 -27.25 16.04 12.28
N ALA A 95 -25.98 16.39 12.50
CA ALA A 95 -25.61 17.69 13.08
C ALA A 95 -26.04 18.87 12.18
N ASP A 96 -25.87 18.74 10.86
CA ASP A 96 -26.27 19.75 9.88
C ASP A 96 -27.81 19.84 9.73
N ALA A 97 -28.54 18.76 10.01
CA ALA A 97 -29.99 18.70 9.96
C ALA A 97 -30.69 19.18 11.24
N VAL A 98 -29.97 19.41 12.35
CA VAL A 98 -30.54 20.02 13.55
C VAL A 98 -30.76 21.52 13.28
N PRO A 99 -32.02 22.01 13.26
CA PRO A 99 -32.26 23.43 13.10
C PRO A 99 -31.63 24.17 14.28
N GLN A 100 -30.78 25.14 13.98
CA GLN A 100 -30.31 26.10 14.98
C GLN A 100 -31.55 26.75 15.58
N GLY A 101 -31.83 26.47 16.86
CA GLY A 101 -32.98 26.99 17.58
C GLY A 101 -33.06 28.51 17.46
N PRO A 102 -34.25 29.11 17.66
CA PRO A 102 -34.47 30.52 17.37
C PRO A 102 -33.39 31.36 18.05
N GLN A 103 -32.62 32.08 17.23
CA GLN A 103 -31.68 33.08 17.70
C GLN A 103 -32.53 34.20 18.30
N ASN A 104 -32.81 34.12 19.60
CA ASN A 104 -33.52 35.15 20.33
C ASN A 104 -32.63 36.40 20.38
N GLY A 105 -33.07 37.44 19.68
CA GLY A 105 -32.55 38.80 19.72
C GLY A 105 -33.69 39.79 19.59
#